data_AF-A0A350WQT7-F1
#
_entry.id   AF-A0A350WQT7-F1
#
_cell.length_a   1.000
_cell.length_b   1.000
_cell.length_c   1.000
_cell.angle_alpha   90.00
_cell.angle_beta   90.00
_cell.angle_gamma   90.00
#
_symmetry.space_group_name_H-M   'P 1'
#
loop_
_entity.id
_entity.type
_entity.pdbx_description
1 polymer ?
#
loop_
_entity_poly.entity_id
_entity_poly.type
_entity_poly.pdbx_seq_one_letter_code
_entity_poly.pdbx_strand_id
1 'polypeptide(L)'
;MKPTALVIGAGIGGIATAARLAKNGYDVTVLEKNDTPGGRCNQIVRDGHRFDIGPTLFLMPEVWEETFASLGETMNDHLDLRRIDPTYKVHFEDGLQLQLTSDIGEMQKQLEAVDKTAFTGFLGYIAEGAKHYKISLEKFV
;
A
#
# COMPACT_ATOMS: atom_id res chain seq x y z
N MET A 1 32.46 20.26 -6.22
CA MET A 1 32.09 19.44 -5.05
C MET A 1 30.70 18.88 -5.29
N LYS A 2 30.43 17.67 -4.82
CA LYS A 2 29.09 17.06 -4.88
C LYS A 2 28.15 17.86 -3.93
N PRO A 3 26.94 18.28 -4.33
CA PRO A 3 26.03 18.96 -3.41
C PRO A 3 25.63 18.00 -2.28
N THR A 4 25.44 18.53 -1.06
CA THR A 4 25.07 17.73 0.11
C THR A 4 23.59 17.90 0.44
N ALA A 5 22.98 16.87 1.04
CA ALA A 5 21.63 16.94 1.57
C ALA A 5 21.53 16.20 2.91
N LEU A 6 20.74 16.75 3.83
CA LEU A 6 20.40 16.13 5.10
C LEU A 6 18.91 15.82 5.12
N VAL A 7 18.56 14.56 5.30
CA VAL A 7 17.17 14.10 5.45
C VAL A 7 16.95 13.68 6.89
N ILE A 8 15.99 14.30 7.58
CA ILE A 8 15.66 13.99 8.97
C ILE A 8 14.42 13.08 8.99
N GLY A 9 14.62 11.85 9.44
CA GLY A 9 13.64 10.76 9.49
C GLY A 9 13.84 9.74 8.37
N ALA A 10 14.04 8.47 8.75
CA ALA A 10 14.13 7.34 7.83
C ALA A 10 12.78 6.60 7.69
N GLY A 11 11.68 7.35 7.64
CA GLY A 11 10.39 6.81 7.20
C GLY A 11 10.34 6.65 5.68
N ILE A 12 9.24 6.09 5.17
CA ILE A 12 9.08 5.79 3.73
C ILE A 12 9.33 7.01 2.83
N GLY A 13 8.77 8.16 3.19
CA GLY A 13 9.00 9.42 2.45
C GLY A 13 10.45 9.89 2.53
N GLY A 14 11.06 9.84 3.71
CA GLY A 14 12.46 10.24 3.89
C GLY A 14 13.43 9.36 3.11
N ILE A 15 13.24 8.04 3.13
CA ILE A 15 14.04 7.09 2.36
C ILE A 15 13.85 7.32 0.85
N ALA A 16 12.61 7.47 0.39
CA ALA A 16 12.34 7.74 -1.03
C ALA A 16 12.98 9.06 -1.49
N THR A 17 12.89 10.13 -0.70
CA THR A 17 13.55 11.41 -0.98
C THR A 17 15.07 11.26 -0.99
N ALA A 18 15.64 10.61 0.02
CA ALA A 18 17.09 10.39 0.13
C ALA A 18 17.62 9.60 -1.08
N ALA A 19 16.94 8.53 -1.48
CA ALA A 19 17.31 7.71 -2.62
C ALA A 19 17.29 8.51 -3.94
N ARG A 20 16.23 9.31 -4.18
CA ARG A 20 16.13 10.15 -5.37
C ARG A 20 17.19 11.26 -5.40
N LEU A 21 17.48 11.89 -4.25
CA LEU A 21 18.57 12.86 -4.14
C LEU A 21 19.93 12.22 -4.42
N ALA A 22 20.19 11.04 -3.86
CA ALA A 22 21.43 10.29 -4.09
C ALA A 22 21.59 9.93 -5.58
N LYS A 23 20.52 9.46 -6.23
CA LYS A 23 20.47 9.19 -7.68
C LYS A 23 20.79 10.43 -8.51
N ASN A 24 20.31 11.60 -8.08
CA ASN A 24 20.59 12.90 -8.69
C ASN A 24 21.97 13.48 -8.33
N GLY A 25 22.86 12.68 -7.74
CA GLY A 25 24.23 13.07 -7.49
C GLY A 25 24.42 13.93 -6.24
N TYR A 26 23.53 13.87 -5.25
CA TYR A 26 23.78 14.44 -3.93
C TYR A 26 24.54 13.47 -3.00
N ASP A 27 25.36 14.02 -2.13
CA ASP A 27 25.88 13.30 -0.96
C ASP A 27 24.88 13.43 0.18
N VAL A 28 24.18 12.34 0.49
CA VAL A 28 22.99 12.37 1.35
C VAL A 28 23.27 11.71 2.69
N THR A 29 23.04 12.45 3.77
CA THR A 29 22.99 11.89 5.13
C THR A 29 21.53 11.77 5.57
N VAL A 30 21.15 10.60 6.08
CA VAL A 30 19.83 10.37 6.69
C VAL A 30 20.00 10.24 8.19
N LEU A 31 19.26 11.04 8.96
CA LEU A 31 19.24 10.97 10.42
C LEU A 31 17.95 10.30 10.87
N GLU A 32 18.06 9.20 11.60
CA GLU A 32 16.93 8.51 12.24
C GLU A 32 17.15 8.50 13.75
N LYS A 33 16.08 8.76 14.51
CA LYS A 33 16.14 8.78 15.97
C LYS A 33 16.03 7.38 16.57
N ASN A 34 15.46 6.42 15.83
CA ASN A 34 15.31 5.03 16.23
C ASN A 34 16.51 4.20 15.77
N ASP A 35 16.64 2.98 16.30
CA ASP A 35 17.74 2.08 15.96
C ASP A 35 17.65 1.51 14.53
N THR A 36 16.46 1.54 13.91
CA THR A 36 16.20 1.02 12.57
C THR A 36 15.41 2.00 11.71
N PRO A 37 15.63 1.97 10.38
CA PRO A 37 14.79 2.70 9.43
C PRO A 37 13.38 2.07 9.36
N GLY A 38 12.46 2.78 8.69
CA GLY A 38 11.09 2.34 8.43
C GLY A 38 10.03 3.27 9.03
N GLY A 39 10.36 3.98 10.11
CA GLY A 39 9.44 4.93 10.76
C GLY A 39 8.15 4.23 11.21
N ARG A 40 7.02 4.56 10.57
CA ARG A 40 5.73 3.88 10.82
C ARG A 40 5.64 2.51 10.14
N CYS A 41 6.40 2.26 9.09
CA CYS A 41 6.49 0.95 8.45
C CYS A 41 7.55 0.10 9.17
N ASN A 42 7.29 -0.24 10.43
CA ASN A 42 8.24 -0.94 11.29
C ASN A 42 7.65 -2.25 11.81
N GLN A 43 8.50 -3.05 12.44
CA GLN A 43 8.20 -4.39 12.93
C GLN A 43 8.73 -4.61 14.35
N ILE A 44 8.10 -5.53 15.06
CA ILE A 44 8.60 -6.12 16.30
C ILE A 44 8.89 -7.59 16.02
N VAL A 45 10.11 -8.04 16.34
CA VAL A 45 10.48 -9.46 16.31
C VAL A 45 10.73 -9.93 17.73
N ARG A 46 9.97 -10.92 18.19
CA ARG A 46 10.04 -11.43 19.56
C ARG A 46 9.68 -12.91 19.61
N ASP A 47 10.51 -13.70 20.30
CA ASP A 47 10.29 -15.12 20.53
C ASP A 47 9.99 -15.91 19.23
N GLY A 48 10.73 -15.60 18.15
CA GLY A 48 10.56 -16.23 16.83
C GLY A 48 9.38 -15.71 15.99
N HIS A 49 8.59 -14.77 16.53
CA HIS A 49 7.44 -14.18 15.85
C HIS A 49 7.75 -12.76 15.36
N ARG A 50 7.18 -12.39 14.22
CA ARG A 50 7.29 -11.05 13.62
C ARG A 50 5.91 -10.41 13.57
N PHE A 51 5.82 -9.17 14.05
CA PHE A 51 4.61 -8.36 14.06
C PHE A 51 4.88 -7.05 13.34
N ASP A 52 4.18 -6.79 12.25
CA ASP A 52 4.17 -5.46 11.64
C ASP A 52 3.33 -4.52 12.52
N ILE A 53 3.91 -3.39 12.92
CA ILE A 53 3.28 -2.38 13.79
C ILE A 53 2.86 -1.13 13.00
N GLY A 54 2.89 -1.26 11.68
CA GLY A 54 2.63 -0.21 10.71
C GLY A 54 1.42 -0.50 9.82
N PRO A 55 1.42 0.08 8.62
CA PRO A 55 0.45 -0.27 7.58
C PRO A 55 0.53 -1.76 7.22
N THR A 56 -0.62 -2.40 7.11
CA THR A 56 -0.74 -3.83 6.75
C THR A 56 -1.38 -4.07 5.39
N LEU A 57 -1.96 -3.02 4.78
CA LEU A 57 -2.50 -3.07 3.43
C LEU A 57 -1.51 -2.45 2.46
N PHE A 58 -1.10 -3.23 1.47
CA PHE A 58 -0.31 -2.76 0.34
C PHE A 58 -1.27 -2.33 -0.78
N LEU A 59 -1.42 -1.02 -0.95
CA LEU A 59 -2.32 -0.41 -1.92
C LEU A 59 -1.51 0.35 -2.97
N MET A 60 -2.12 0.55 -4.14
CA MET A 60 -1.56 1.37 -5.23
C MET A 60 -0.16 0.90 -5.67
N PRO A 61 0.01 -0.39 -6.07
CA PRO A 61 1.30 -0.94 -6.49
C PRO A 61 2.01 -0.10 -7.55
N GLU A 62 1.28 0.59 -8.43
CA GLU A 62 1.81 1.44 -9.50
C GLU A 62 2.69 2.60 -8.97
N VAL A 63 2.37 3.14 -7.79
CA VAL A 63 3.16 4.23 -7.16
C VAL A 63 4.50 3.71 -6.67
N TRP A 64 4.51 2.48 -6.17
CA TRP A 64 5.72 1.81 -5.73
C TRP A 64 6.58 1.43 -6.94
N GLU A 65 5.97 0.87 -7.99
CA GLU A 65 6.63 0.55 -9.25
C GLU A 65 7.31 1.79 -9.85
N GLU A 66 6.60 2.92 -9.93
CA GLU A 66 7.18 4.18 -10.40
C GLU A 66 8.35 4.64 -9.52
N THR A 67 8.22 4.48 -8.19
CA THR A 67 9.29 4.84 -7.26
C THR A 67 10.56 4.02 -7.47
N PHE A 68 10.45 2.69 -7.60
CA PHE A 68 11.60 1.84 -7.93
C PHE A 68 12.17 2.20 -9.32
N ALA A 69 11.30 2.36 -10.33
CA ALA A 69 11.71 2.71 -11.68
C ALA A 69 12.48 4.05 -11.74
N SER A 70 12.08 5.04 -10.94
CA SER A 70 12.77 6.33 -10.84
C SER A 70 14.22 6.23 -10.33
N LEU A 71 14.52 5.14 -9.61
CA LEU A 71 15.87 4.83 -9.13
C LEU A 71 16.64 3.94 -10.11
N GLY A 72 15.99 3.47 -11.19
CA GLY A 72 16.53 2.53 -12.16
C GLY A 72 16.39 1.07 -11.74
N GLU A 73 15.48 0.78 -10.81
CA GLU A 73 15.26 -0.54 -10.24
C GLU A 73 13.91 -1.10 -10.68
N THR A 74 13.75 -2.43 -10.67
CA THR A 74 12.46 -3.09 -10.88
C THR A 74 11.91 -3.58 -9.54
N MET A 75 10.70 -3.17 -9.16
CA MET A 75 10.13 -3.47 -7.83
C MET A 75 10.13 -4.98 -7.50
N ASN A 76 9.83 -5.83 -8.47
CA ASN A 76 9.75 -7.28 -8.28
C ASN A 76 11.13 -7.95 -8.05
N ASP A 77 12.24 -7.26 -8.31
CA ASP A 77 13.57 -7.74 -7.94
C ASP A 77 13.82 -7.60 -6.42
N HIS A 78 13.03 -6.76 -5.76
CA HIS A 78 13.16 -6.44 -4.34
C HIS A 78 12.02 -7.00 -3.48
N LEU A 79 10.83 -7.20 -4.05
CA LEU A 79 9.61 -7.60 -3.32
C LEU A 79 8.93 -8.84 -3.92
N ASP A 80 8.64 -9.85 -3.09
CA ASP A 80 7.75 -10.98 -3.41
C ASP A 80 6.30 -10.61 -3.01
N LEU A 81 5.60 -9.85 -3.86
CA LEU A 81 4.22 -9.46 -3.61
C LEU A 81 3.26 -10.62 -3.87
N ARG A 82 2.48 -10.99 -2.85
CA ARG A 82 1.44 -12.01 -2.94
C ARG A 82 0.07 -11.37 -2.82
N ARG A 83 -0.76 -11.55 -3.86
CA ARG A 83 -2.15 -11.10 -3.83
C ARG A 83 -2.92 -11.89 -2.78
N ILE A 84 -3.59 -11.17 -1.88
CA ILE A 84 -4.49 -11.73 -0.89
C ILE A 84 -5.92 -11.52 -1.39
N ASP A 85 -6.68 -12.61 -1.51
CA ASP A 85 -8.09 -12.60 -1.91
C ASP A 85 -8.81 -13.72 -1.12
N PRO A 86 -9.88 -13.43 -0.35
CA PRO A 86 -10.48 -12.11 -0.10
C PRO A 86 -9.54 -11.16 0.65
N THR A 87 -9.62 -9.86 0.36
CA THR A 87 -8.82 -8.82 1.01
C THR A 87 -9.06 -8.81 2.52
N TYR A 88 -10.33 -8.94 2.93
CA TYR A 88 -10.73 -9.16 4.32
C TYR A 88 -12.14 -9.77 4.37
N LYS A 89 -12.51 -10.26 5.55
CA LYS A 89 -13.85 -10.77 5.85
C LYS A 89 -14.48 -9.91 6.94
N VAL A 90 -15.72 -9.46 6.70
CA VAL A 90 -16.54 -8.77 7.69
C VAL A 90 -17.44 -9.79 8.36
N HIS A 91 -17.43 -9.80 9.69
CA HIS A 91 -18.30 -10.63 10.52
C HIS A 91 -19.31 -9.72 11.23
N PHE A 92 -20.58 -9.96 10.98
CA PHE A 92 -21.68 -9.26 11.65
C PHE A 92 -22.19 -10.09 12.84
N GLU A 93 -22.81 -9.41 13.80
CA GLU A 93 -23.31 -10.01 15.05
C GLU A 93 -24.40 -11.07 14.79
N ASP A 94 -25.22 -10.86 13.77
CA ASP A 94 -26.29 -11.78 13.35
C ASP A 94 -25.78 -13.04 12.62
N GLY A 95 -24.46 -13.17 12.47
CA GLY A 95 -23.81 -14.28 11.79
C GLY A 95 -23.63 -14.08 10.29
N LEU A 96 -24.11 -12.96 9.71
CA LEU A 96 -23.78 -12.60 8.33
C LEU A 96 -22.27 -12.45 8.18
N GLN A 97 -21.74 -12.97 7.08
CA GLN A 97 -20.34 -12.82 6.70
C GLN A 97 -20.24 -12.30 5.27
N LEU A 98 -19.40 -11.29 5.07
CA LEU A 98 -19.06 -10.78 3.74
C LEU A 98 -17.57 -10.91 3.50
N GLN A 99 -17.18 -11.60 2.45
CA GLN A 99 -15.81 -11.72 1.98
C GLN A 99 -15.61 -10.69 0.88
N LEU A 100 -14.76 -9.70 1.14
CA LEU A 100 -14.45 -8.65 0.18
C LEU A 100 -13.45 -9.20 -0.82
N THR A 101 -13.97 -9.73 -1.92
CA THR A 101 -13.20 -10.38 -2.98
C THR A 101 -13.22 -9.57 -4.26
N SER A 102 -12.22 -9.80 -5.10
CA SER A 102 -12.15 -9.23 -6.45
C SER A 102 -12.95 -10.02 -7.49
N ASP A 103 -13.46 -11.21 -7.13
CA ASP A 103 -14.37 -11.97 -7.96
C ASP A 103 -15.77 -11.34 -7.93
N ILE A 104 -16.15 -10.69 -9.04
CA ILE A 104 -17.44 -10.02 -9.18
C ILE A 104 -18.63 -10.99 -9.08
N GLY A 105 -18.47 -12.24 -9.53
CA GLY A 105 -19.53 -13.24 -9.46
C GLY A 105 -19.77 -13.73 -8.03
N GLU A 106 -18.69 -13.96 -7.27
CA GLU A 106 -18.81 -14.27 -5.84
C GLU A 106 -19.30 -13.07 -5.02
N MET A 107 -18.88 -11.84 -5.35
CA MET A 107 -19.46 -10.64 -4.75
C MET A 107 -20.95 -10.50 -5.03
N GLN A 108 -21.41 -10.76 -6.26
CA GLN A 108 -22.82 -10.75 -6.61
C GLN A 108 -23.63 -11.72 -5.75
N LYS A 109 -23.19 -12.99 -5.68
CA LYS A 109 -23.86 -14.03 -4.88
C LYS A 109 -23.99 -13.62 -3.42
N GLN A 110 -22.91 -13.09 -2.83
CA GLN A 110 -22.91 -12.64 -1.43
C GLN A 110 -23.85 -11.45 -1.21
N LEU A 111 -23.81 -10.43 -2.08
CA LEU A 111 -24.62 -9.23 -1.92
C LEU A 111 -26.12 -9.51 -2.15
N GLU A 112 -26.48 -10.33 -3.15
CA GLU A 112 -27.88 -10.69 -3.43
C GLU A 112 -28.49 -11.66 -2.41
N ALA A 113 -27.65 -12.30 -1.58
CA ALA A 113 -28.09 -13.03 -0.39
C ALA A 113 -28.49 -12.07 0.75
N VAL A 114 -27.94 -10.85 0.78
CA VAL A 114 -28.32 -9.79 1.72
C VAL A 114 -29.54 -9.02 1.21
N ASP A 115 -29.46 -8.48 0.00
CA ASP A 115 -30.54 -7.74 -0.67
C ASP A 115 -30.43 -7.89 -2.19
N LYS A 116 -31.55 -8.19 -2.87
CA LYS A 116 -31.57 -8.46 -4.32
C LYS A 116 -31.09 -7.30 -5.20
N THR A 117 -31.08 -6.08 -4.68
CA THR A 117 -30.65 -4.87 -5.38
C THR A 117 -29.23 -4.41 -5.00
N ALA A 118 -28.65 -4.99 -3.94
CA ALA A 118 -27.35 -4.55 -3.41
C ALA A 118 -26.22 -4.65 -4.44
N PHE A 119 -26.22 -5.69 -5.29
CA PHE A 119 -25.20 -5.85 -6.31
C PHE A 119 -25.24 -4.73 -7.36
N THR A 120 -26.42 -4.29 -7.78
CA THR A 120 -26.55 -3.16 -8.72
C THR A 120 -26.01 -1.86 -8.12
N GLY A 121 -26.33 -1.58 -6.85
CA GLY A 121 -25.77 -0.43 -6.13
C GLY A 121 -24.26 -0.51 -5.99
N PHE A 122 -23.73 -1.71 -5.69
CA PHE A 122 -22.30 -1.96 -5.61
C PHE A 122 -21.57 -1.67 -6.92
N LEU A 123 -22.11 -2.08 -8.07
CA LEU A 123 -21.54 -1.76 -9.39
C LEU A 123 -21.42 -0.25 -9.62
N GLY A 124 -22.44 0.52 -9.20
CA GLY A 124 -22.39 1.98 -9.25
C GLY A 124 -21.28 2.54 -8.35
N TYR A 125 -21.21 2.04 -7.12
CA TYR A 125 -20.21 2.47 -6.13
C TYR A 125 -18.77 2.20 -6.59
N ILE A 126 -18.47 0.99 -7.10
CA ILE A 126 -17.11 0.68 -7.59
C ILE A 126 -16.75 1.48 -8.85
N ALA A 127 -17.73 1.76 -9.71
CA ALA A 127 -17.50 2.58 -10.91
C ALA A 127 -17.16 4.03 -10.54
N GLU A 128 -17.81 4.57 -9.51
CA GLU A 128 -17.46 5.87 -8.95
C GLU A 128 -16.09 5.84 -8.26
N GLY A 129 -15.84 4.84 -7.41
CA GLY A 129 -14.56 4.64 -6.73
C GLY A 129 -13.39 4.54 -7.72
N ALA A 130 -13.57 3.85 -8.85
CA ALA A 130 -12.56 3.75 -9.90
C ALA A 130 -12.23 5.11 -10.54
N LYS A 131 -13.21 6.02 -10.65
CA LYS A 131 -12.95 7.40 -11.12
C LYS A 131 -12.12 8.17 -10.10
N HIS A 132 -12.51 8.10 -8.82
CA HIS A 132 -11.76 8.76 -7.74
C HIS A 132 -10.32 8.24 -7.64
N TYR A 133 -10.14 6.93 -7.78
CA TYR A 133 -8.83 6.29 -7.78
C TYR A 133 -7.92 6.84 -8.89
N LYS A 134 -8.42 6.86 -10.14
CA LYS A 134 -7.67 7.39 -11.29
C LYS A 134 -7.32 8.87 -11.13
N ILE A 135 -8.29 9.69 -10.73
CA ILE A 135 -8.06 11.12 -10.49
C ILE A 135 -7.00 11.32 -9.40
N SER A 136 -7.05 10.51 -8.33
CA SER A 136 -6.08 10.59 -7.23
C SER A 136 -4.66 10.31 -7.71
N LEU A 137 -4.48 9.25 -8.51
CA LEU A 137 -3.19 8.89 -9.10
C LEU A 137 -2.68 9.91 -10.11
N GLU A 138 -3.55 10.50 -10.93
CA GLU A 138 -3.11 11.44 -11.97
C GLU A 138 -2.79 12.85 -11.45
N LYS A 139 -3.39 13.24 -10.32
CA LYS A 139 -3.41 14.64 -9.88
C LYS A 139 -2.80 14.90 -8.51
N PHE A 140 -2.75 13.89 -7.64
CA PHE A 140 -2.35 14.09 -6.24
C PHE A 140 -1.12 13.30 -5.82
N VAL A 141 -0.99 12.07 -6.31
CA VAL A 141 0.19 11.22 -6.09
C VAL A 141 1.19 11.45 -7.22
#